data_AF-A0A843EHS5-F1
#
_entry.id   AF-A0A843EHS5-F1
#
_cell.length_a   1.000
_cell.length_b   1.000
_cell.length_c   1.000
_cell.angle_alpha   90.00
_cell.angle_beta   90.00
_cell.angle_gamma   90.00
#
_symmetry.space_group_name_H-M   'P 1'
#
loop_
_entity.id
_entity.type
_entity.pdbx_description
1 polymer ?
#
loop_
_entity_poly.entity_id
_entity_poly.type
_entity_poly.pdbx_seq_one_letter_code
_entity_poly.pdbx_strand_id
1 'polypeptide(L)'
;HAVKSDKVDAPLIQELPMAMECELISYDEKTCAMFGKIVNVCADESVLTDGKIDPRKLKPITYDPVNHDYYALGEVVGKAFSDGKKLR
;
A
#
# COMPACT_ATOMS: atom_id res chain seq x y z
N HIS A 1 2.56 -12.25 -13.58
CA HIS A 1 3.10 -11.72 -14.84
C HIS A 1 3.47 -10.26 -14.65
N ALA A 2 4.65 -9.87 -15.13
CA ALA A 2 5.09 -8.48 -15.10
C ALA A 2 4.56 -7.74 -16.34
N VAL A 3 4.03 -6.54 -16.15
CA VAL A 3 3.51 -5.67 -17.21
C VAL A 3 4.25 -4.34 -17.16
N LYS A 4 4.51 -3.73 -18.31
CA LYS A 4 5.19 -2.43 -18.37
C LYS A 4 4.30 -1.33 -17.79
N SER A 5 4.87 -0.46 -16.97
CA SER A 5 4.23 0.79 -16.53
C SER A 5 4.28 1.86 -17.64
N ASP A 6 3.24 2.69 -17.70
CA ASP A 6 3.20 3.88 -18.56
C ASP A 6 3.83 5.14 -17.91
N LYS A 7 4.13 5.07 -16.60
CA LYS A 7 4.61 6.22 -15.80
C LYS A 7 6.08 6.14 -15.43
N VAL A 8 6.61 4.93 -15.26
CA VAL A 8 7.98 4.71 -14.79
C VAL A 8 8.63 3.53 -15.52
N ASP A 9 9.96 3.48 -15.52
CA ASP A 9 10.73 2.34 -16.04
C ASP A 9 10.83 1.20 -15.02
N ALA A 10 9.69 0.85 -14.41
CA ALA A 10 9.55 -0.25 -13.46
C ALA A 10 8.27 -1.05 -13.80
N PRO A 11 8.29 -2.39 -13.73
CA PRO A 11 7.13 -3.19 -14.07
C PRO A 11 6.07 -3.20 -12.96
N LEU A 12 4.82 -3.43 -13.36
CA LEU A 12 3.68 -3.75 -12.50
C LEU A 12 3.47 -5.26 -12.44
N ILE A 13 3.01 -5.79 -11.30
CA ILE A 13 2.63 -7.20 -11.14
C ILE A 13 1.13 -7.31 -11.33
N GLN A 14 0.69 -7.96 -12.41
CA GLN A 14 -0.72 -7.96 -12.83
C GLN A 14 -1.66 -8.64 -11.82
N GLU A 15 -1.16 -9.64 -11.08
CA GLU A 15 -1.96 -10.39 -10.11
C GLU A 15 -2.16 -9.63 -8.78
N LEU A 16 -1.42 -8.54 -8.54
CA LEU A 16 -1.60 -7.72 -7.36
C LEU A 16 -2.64 -6.63 -7.65
N PRO A 17 -3.70 -6.52 -6.83
CA PRO A 17 -4.82 -5.61 -7.12
C PRO A 17 -4.51 -4.13 -6.82
N MET A 18 -3.29 -3.83 -6.38
CA MET A 18 -2.84 -2.48 -6.11
C MET A 18 -1.33 -2.38 -6.34
N ALA A 19 -0.89 -1.25 -6.91
CA ALA A 19 0.52 -0.89 -7.03
C ALA A 19 0.71 0.62 -6.87
N MET A 20 1.91 1.01 -6.43
CA MET A 20 2.36 2.40 -6.41
C MET A 20 3.53 2.53 -7.37
N GLU A 21 3.42 3.46 -8.31
CA GLU A 21 4.48 3.77 -9.27
C GLU A 21 5.24 4.99 -8.77
N CYS A 22 6.56 4.84 -8.62
CA CYS A 22 7.41 5.82 -7.96
C CYS A 22 8.63 6.20 -8.81
N GLU A 23 8.92 7.49 -8.91
CA GLU A 23 10.19 8.00 -9.43
C GLU A 23 11.22 8.10 -8.29
N LEU A 24 12.46 7.68 -8.51
CA LEU A 24 13.53 7.76 -7.51
C LEU A 24 13.86 9.22 -7.19
N ILE A 25 13.80 9.60 -5.91
CA ILE A 25 14.24 10.90 -5.41
C ILE A 25 15.68 10.79 -4.91
N SER A 26 15.94 9.82 -4.02
CA SER A 26 17.25 9.63 -3.40
C SER A 26 17.42 8.22 -2.85
N TYR A 27 18.68 7.84 -2.66
CA TYR A 27 19.09 6.61 -2.00
C TYR A 27 20.18 6.90 -0.98
N ASP A 28 20.02 6.42 0.24
CA ASP A 28 21.04 6.49 1.28
C ASP A 28 21.73 5.13 1.41
N GLU A 29 22.98 5.04 0.96
CA GLU A 29 23.78 3.80 0.98
C GLU A 29 24.06 3.27 2.39
N LYS A 30 24.05 4.12 3.42
CA LYS A 30 24.34 3.69 4.80
C LYS A 30 23.17 2.97 5.44
N THR A 31 21.96 3.44 5.15
CA THR A 31 20.71 2.89 5.71
C THR A 31 20.02 1.96 4.72
N CYS A 32 20.47 1.93 3.47
CA CYS A 32 19.79 1.30 2.34
C CYS A 32 18.37 1.84 2.10
N ALA A 33 18.07 3.06 2.58
CA ALA A 33 16.77 3.68 2.42
C ALA A 33 16.63 4.29 1.02
N MET A 34 15.54 3.97 0.33
CA MET A 34 15.17 4.54 -0.97
C MET A 34 13.93 5.42 -0.81
N PHE A 35 14.00 6.65 -1.31
CA PHE A 35 12.88 7.59 -1.29
C PHE A 35 12.34 7.74 -2.70
N GLY A 36 11.05 7.42 -2.88
CA GLY A 36 10.36 7.51 -4.16
C GLY A 36 9.23 8.53 -4.13
N LYS A 37 9.08 9.30 -5.19
CA LYS A 37 7.92 10.17 -5.42
C LYS A 37 6.82 9.35 -6.07
N ILE A 38 5.67 9.22 -5.39
CA ILE A 38 4.50 8.57 -5.98
C ILE A 38 4.01 9.42 -7.15
N VAL A 39 4.07 8.87 -8.36
CA VAL A 39 3.56 9.51 -9.59
C VAL A 39 2.25 8.91 -10.07
N ASN A 40 1.92 7.70 -9.62
CA ASN A 40 0.62 7.06 -9.85
C ASN A 40 0.29 6.01 -8.78
N VAL A 41 -1.00 5.77 -8.57
CA VAL A 41 -1.52 4.66 -7.76
C VAL A 41 -2.48 3.88 -8.64
N CYS A 42 -2.11 2.63 -8.95
CA CYS A 42 -2.97 1.69 -9.65
C CYS A 42 -3.75 0.88 -8.62
N ALA A 43 -5.06 0.76 -8.80
CA ALA A 43 -5.92 -0.09 -8.00
C ALA A 43 -6.98 -0.72 -8.90
N ASP A 44 -7.16 -2.04 -8.76
CA ASP A 44 -8.24 -2.76 -9.41
C ASP A 44 -9.60 -2.34 -8.83
N GLU A 45 -10.63 -2.26 -9.68
CA GLU A 45 -11.97 -1.85 -9.23
C GLU A 45 -12.54 -2.79 -8.16
N SER A 46 -12.13 -4.07 -8.15
CA SER A 46 -12.53 -5.06 -7.15
C SER A 46 -12.10 -4.70 -5.73
N VAL A 47 -11.07 -3.87 -5.55
CA VAL A 47 -10.61 -3.43 -4.22
C VAL A 47 -11.11 -2.05 -3.84
N LEU A 48 -12.01 -1.45 -4.63
CA LEU A 48 -12.58 -0.13 -4.34
C LEU A 48 -13.95 -0.21 -3.68
N THR A 49 -14.23 0.75 -2.79
CA THR A 49 -15.55 1.09 -2.26
C THR A 49 -15.68 2.62 -2.37
N ASP A 50 -16.70 3.09 -3.07
CA ASP A 50 -16.93 4.53 -3.35
C ASP A 50 -15.71 5.26 -3.96
N GLY A 51 -15.04 4.59 -4.91
CA GLY A 51 -13.85 5.11 -5.59
C GLY A 51 -12.60 5.21 -4.70
N LYS A 52 -12.63 4.63 -3.50
CA LYS A 52 -11.50 4.59 -2.56
C LYS A 52 -11.10 3.17 -2.28
N ILE A 53 -9.83 2.95 -2.00
CA ILE A 53 -9.30 1.63 -1.63
C ILE A 53 -9.97 1.17 -0.34
N ASP A 54 -10.58 -0.02 -0.37
CA ASP A 54 -11.17 -0.69 0.79
C ASP A 54 -10.18 -1.74 1.31
N PRO A 55 -9.53 -1.53 2.48
CA PRO A 55 -8.56 -2.48 3.02
C PRO A 55 -9.13 -3.89 3.22
N ARG A 56 -10.44 -4.04 3.43
CA ARG A 56 -11.08 -5.36 3.60
C ARG A 56 -11.19 -6.13 2.29
N LYS A 57 -11.28 -5.42 1.16
CA LYS A 57 -11.26 -6.03 -0.18
C LYS A 57 -9.83 -6.26 -0.65
N LEU A 58 -8.93 -5.30 -0.40
CA LEU A 58 -7.50 -5.41 -0.71
C LEU A 58 -6.82 -6.57 0.03
N LYS A 59 -7.24 -6.85 1.28
CA LYS A 59 -6.67 -7.91 2.13
C LYS A 59 -5.14 -7.90 2.18
N PRO A 60 -4.51 -6.77 2.56
CA PRO A 60 -3.07 -6.73 2.71
C PRO A 60 -2.61 -7.66 3.84
N ILE A 61 -1.39 -8.16 3.72
CA ILE A 61 -0.72 -8.94 4.76
C ILE A 61 0.26 -8.06 5.53
N THR A 62 0.47 -8.39 6.80
CA THR A 62 1.50 -7.78 7.64
C THR A 62 2.52 -8.84 8.03
N TYR A 63 3.80 -8.48 8.04
CA TYR A 63 4.89 -9.35 8.45
C TYR A 63 5.29 -9.06 9.89
N ASP A 64 5.38 -10.10 10.72
CA ASP A 64 5.94 -10.03 12.06
C ASP A 64 7.43 -10.45 12.03
N PRO A 65 8.37 -9.52 12.23
CA PRO A 65 9.80 -9.84 12.18
C PRO A 65 10.31 -10.66 13.37
N VAL A 66 9.53 -10.83 14.45
CA VAL A 66 9.95 -11.60 15.63
C VAL A 66 9.65 -13.08 15.42
N ASN A 67 8.40 -13.42 15.09
CA ASN A 67 7.97 -14.80 14.92
C ASN A 67 8.12 -15.30 13.47
N HIS A 68 8.39 -14.41 12.52
CA HIS A 68 8.48 -14.70 11.07
C HIS A 68 7.15 -15.17 10.45
N ASP A 69 6.03 -14.72 11.02
CA ASP A 69 4.69 -15.05 10.55
C ASP A 69 4.10 -13.94 9.67
N TYR A 70 3.17 -14.32 8.80
CA TYR A 70 2.32 -13.39 8.06
C TYR A 70 0.91 -13.40 8.63
N TYR A 71 0.38 -12.20 8.89
CA TYR A 71 -0.95 -12.00 9.41
C TYR A 71 -1.84 -11.27 8.40
N ALA A 72 -3.11 -11.64 8.35
CA ALA A 72 -4.12 -10.85 7.65
C ALA A 72 -4.48 -9.61 8.49
N LEU A 73 -4.81 -8.50 7.82
CA LEU A 73 -5.34 -7.31 8.50
C LEU A 73 -6.68 -7.62 9.18
N GLY A 74 -6.81 -7.22 10.45
CA GLY A 74 -8.02 -7.42 11.24
C GLY A 74 -9.16 -6.43 10.92
N GLU A 75 -10.19 -6.44 11.78
CA GLU A 75 -11.37 -5.61 11.65
C GLU A 75 -11.12 -4.12 11.96
N VAL A 76 -12.03 -3.26 11.49
CA VAL A 76 -12.01 -1.83 11.84
C VAL A 76 -12.37 -1.65 13.32
N VAL A 77 -11.45 -1.10 14.10
CA VAL A 77 -11.61 -0.92 15.57
C VAL A 77 -12.01 0.49 16.00
N GLY A 78 -12.12 1.44 15.07
CA GLY A 78 -12.50 2.81 15.40
C GLY A 78 -12.41 3.76 14.20
N LYS A 79 -12.81 5.02 14.42
CA LYS A 79 -12.75 6.09 13.42
C LYS A 79 -11.67 7.11 13.78
N ALA A 80 -10.58 7.11 13.00
CA ALA A 80 -9.52 8.10 13.08
C ALA A 80 -10.09 9.53 12.92
N PHE A 81 -9.49 10.50 13.64
CA PHE A 81 -9.93 11.91 13.67
C PHE A 81 -11.41 12.13 14.11
N SER A 82 -12.04 11.13 14.71
CA SER A 82 -13.43 11.16 15.19
C SER A 82 -13.56 10.71 16.63
N ASP A 83 -13.26 9.45 16.96
CA ASP A 83 -13.62 8.88 18.27
C ASP A 83 -12.95 9.59 19.46
N GLY A 84 -11.71 10.05 19.29
CA GLY A 84 -11.00 10.83 20.31
C GLY A 84 -11.70 12.16 20.68
N LYS A 85 -12.55 12.72 19.80
CA LYS A 85 -13.31 13.94 20.10
C LYS A 85 -14.36 13.73 21.21
N LYS A 86 -14.75 12.49 21.49
CA LYS A 86 -15.70 12.13 22.56
C LYS A 86 -15.08 12.18 23.96
N LEU A 87 -13.76 12.18 24.05
CA LEU A 87 -13.01 12.20 25.31
C LEU A 87 -12.69 13.63 25.78
N ARG A 88 -13.35 14.63 25.21
CA ARG A 88 -13.07 16.04 25.41
C ARG A 88 -14.21 16.74 26.13
#